data_AF-V5EPK4-F1
#
_entry.id   AF-V5EPK4-F1
#
_cell.length_a   1.000
_cell.length_b   1.000
_cell.length_c   1.000
_cell.angle_alpha   90.00
_cell.angle_beta   90.00
_cell.angle_gamma   90.00
#
_symmetry.space_group_name_H-M   'P 1'
#
loop_
_entity.id
_entity.type
_entity.pdbx_description
1 polymer ?
#
loop_
_entity_poly.entity_id
_entity_poly.type
_entity_poly.pdbx_seq_one_letter_code
_entity_poly.pdbx_strand_id
1 'polypeptide(L)'
;MPSVQQSSTKQLAFAAEDIPKECLETVSDDYEMRPLAACDYNRGFNEVLACLVETPDLGEAAWKERFDAMVAAKGTYFPIVIVSKDTDKIVAMGTIVVELKFFRGLTRIGHVEDIVVNTRLHSKGLGKIIVETVKALAVSKGCSNIILNCSDEKKPTLKHPRTQNGFSGSPYTAPPLFQQPAPLCSFSFDETRKQWQDDRCKRYYRGPPPYNNRHPHQGRAPPVSGADLNYGLERFVRRDESVPEHLDALAASLQHRTESAASEKERDELDQERRKADVVTWRGIVTKICTAYEQSAEARFSDPLNLNAMMMDGTLYLEEFASASAMTEKQRKEDDPKMLRMGYYGYSFESYCTVETEAQTREPFRPTPQKNSPVSHPAGWSGDVNTNVQWCQVVKTKLGDNRLVIGGEVDAVERNPATGREELVELKTSMQMTSAQRNPGKAAMDQERFEKKLLKFFLQSYLLGISKIVVGFRDYHGFLTTHQDFETLRIPRMVRAGQPIAGQFDHAGKPLIREQSVWEPKDALGFGDQILSFIRKTISSYSAAETAAEGGVGHGKVQHPVFRVTFQSPFEQIEIRQLSEQEVLEEAQDGGRSGERVGFLPQSFHDFVQSRARTTTQP
;
A
#
# COMPACT_ATOMS: atom_id res chain seq x y z
N MET A 1 -34.33 -51.15 -50.25
CA MET A 1 -33.63 -49.90 -49.91
C MET A 1 -34.59 -49.04 -49.10
N PRO A 2 -34.42 -48.91 -47.78
CA PRO A 2 -35.21 -47.97 -46.98
C PRO A 2 -34.57 -46.57 -47.05
N SER A 3 -35.45 -45.58 -47.11
CA SER A 3 -35.18 -44.15 -47.20
C SER A 3 -34.40 -43.61 -46.00
N VAL A 4 -33.41 -42.78 -46.29
CA VAL A 4 -32.66 -41.93 -45.36
C VAL A 4 -33.65 -41.06 -44.55
N GLN A 5 -33.75 -41.32 -43.24
CA GLN A 5 -34.42 -40.42 -42.31
C GLN A 5 -33.64 -39.12 -42.21
N GLN A 6 -34.31 -38.00 -42.51
CA GLN A 6 -33.83 -36.65 -42.23
C GLN A 6 -33.57 -36.50 -40.73
N SER A 7 -32.32 -36.21 -40.38
CA SER A 7 -31.91 -35.75 -39.04
C SER A 7 -32.69 -34.48 -38.69
N SER A 8 -33.50 -34.52 -37.64
CA SER A 8 -34.16 -33.34 -37.09
C SER A 8 -33.08 -32.37 -36.57
N THR A 9 -32.88 -31.26 -37.25
CA THR A 9 -31.95 -30.19 -36.83
C THR A 9 -32.31 -29.70 -35.42
N LYS A 10 -31.39 -29.89 -34.47
CA LYS A 10 -31.52 -29.40 -33.08
C LYS A 10 -31.63 -27.87 -33.09
N GLN A 11 -32.58 -27.29 -32.38
CA GLN A 11 -32.66 -25.83 -32.20
C GLN A 11 -31.57 -25.39 -31.22
N LEU A 12 -30.59 -24.61 -31.72
CA LEU A 12 -29.48 -24.06 -30.94
C LEU A 12 -29.78 -22.62 -30.50
N ALA A 13 -29.16 -22.20 -29.39
CA ALA A 13 -29.29 -20.85 -28.86
C ALA A 13 -28.75 -19.78 -29.84
N PHE A 14 -27.71 -20.13 -30.59
CA PHE A 14 -27.12 -19.35 -31.68
C PHE A 14 -26.41 -20.28 -32.68
N ALA A 15 -25.92 -19.74 -33.80
CA ALA A 15 -25.26 -20.50 -34.85
C ALA A 15 -23.96 -21.14 -34.34
N ALA A 16 -23.74 -22.44 -34.59
CA ALA A 16 -22.56 -23.14 -34.10
C ALA A 16 -21.25 -22.58 -34.69
N GLU A 17 -21.32 -22.06 -35.90
CA GLU A 17 -20.21 -21.45 -36.64
C GLU A 17 -19.71 -20.14 -36.02
N ASP A 18 -20.49 -19.54 -35.11
CA ASP A 18 -20.07 -18.35 -34.37
C ASP A 18 -18.99 -18.67 -33.34
N ILE A 19 -18.89 -19.92 -32.87
CA ILE A 19 -17.83 -20.35 -31.96
C ILE A 19 -16.51 -20.42 -32.77
N PRO A 20 -15.46 -19.68 -32.38
CA PRO A 20 -14.19 -19.71 -33.10
C PRO A 20 -13.60 -21.13 -33.20
N LYS A 21 -13.13 -21.51 -34.39
CA LYS A 21 -12.63 -22.86 -34.67
C LYS A 21 -11.47 -23.26 -33.76
N GLU A 22 -10.54 -22.33 -33.52
CA GLU A 22 -9.42 -22.50 -32.60
C GLU A 22 -9.87 -22.91 -31.18
N CYS A 23 -11.02 -22.41 -30.70
CA CYS A 23 -11.55 -22.80 -29.41
C CYS A 23 -12.08 -24.24 -29.42
N LEU A 24 -12.73 -24.68 -30.51
CA LEU A 24 -13.22 -26.05 -30.66
C LEU A 24 -12.07 -27.08 -30.63
N GLU A 25 -10.91 -26.73 -31.19
CA GLU A 25 -9.72 -27.58 -31.22
C GLU A 25 -9.04 -27.76 -29.85
N THR A 26 -9.34 -26.88 -28.88
CA THR A 26 -8.81 -27.02 -27.50
C THR A 26 -9.51 -28.08 -26.66
N VAL A 27 -10.66 -28.56 -27.12
CA VAL A 27 -11.49 -29.54 -26.41
C VAL A 27 -11.04 -30.94 -26.82
N SER A 28 -10.71 -31.81 -25.85
CA SER A 28 -10.31 -33.19 -26.14
C SER A 28 -11.43 -33.97 -26.83
N ASP A 29 -11.07 -35.00 -27.61
CA ASP A 29 -12.01 -35.83 -28.37
C ASP A 29 -13.14 -36.47 -27.54
N ASP A 30 -12.95 -36.64 -26.22
CA ASP A 30 -13.95 -37.14 -25.27
C ASP A 30 -15.17 -36.20 -25.09
N TYR A 31 -15.06 -34.93 -25.50
CA TYR A 31 -16.09 -33.92 -25.28
C TYR A 31 -16.53 -33.25 -26.59
N GLU A 32 -17.71 -32.64 -26.54
CA GLU A 32 -18.29 -31.82 -27.59
C GLU A 32 -18.62 -30.43 -27.01
N MET A 33 -18.00 -29.37 -27.53
CA MET A 33 -18.37 -27.99 -27.22
C MET A 33 -19.32 -27.45 -28.29
N ARG A 34 -20.43 -26.84 -27.87
CA ARG A 34 -21.45 -26.29 -28.79
C ARG A 34 -22.36 -25.27 -28.09
N PRO A 35 -23.16 -24.49 -28.84
CA PRO A 35 -24.24 -23.71 -28.24
C PRO A 35 -25.23 -24.58 -27.46
N LEU A 36 -25.84 -24.00 -26.43
CA LEU A 36 -26.95 -24.62 -25.71
C LEU A 36 -28.08 -24.98 -26.69
N ALA A 37 -28.66 -26.16 -26.55
CA ALA A 37 -29.73 -26.67 -27.40
C ALA A 37 -31.05 -26.80 -26.64
N ALA A 38 -32.18 -26.65 -27.33
CA ALA A 38 -33.53 -26.75 -26.76
C ALA A 38 -33.85 -28.11 -26.09
N CYS A 39 -33.06 -29.16 -26.33
CA CYS A 39 -33.24 -30.47 -25.71
C CYS A 39 -32.29 -30.74 -24.53
N ASP A 40 -31.48 -29.75 -24.14
CA ASP A 40 -30.46 -29.90 -23.09
C ASP A 40 -31.02 -29.96 -21.67
N TYR A 41 -32.31 -29.68 -21.48
CA TYR A 41 -33.02 -29.90 -20.22
C TYR A 41 -32.75 -31.31 -19.65
N ASN A 42 -32.90 -32.34 -20.49
CA ASN A 42 -32.71 -33.75 -20.11
C ASN A 42 -31.23 -34.18 -20.00
N ARG A 43 -30.29 -33.31 -20.39
CA ARG A 43 -28.84 -33.57 -20.38
C ARG A 43 -28.15 -33.06 -19.12
N GLY A 44 -28.90 -32.68 -18.09
CA GLY A 44 -28.35 -32.29 -16.79
C GLY A 44 -27.92 -30.82 -16.72
N PHE A 45 -28.52 -29.93 -17.53
CA PHE A 45 -28.23 -28.49 -17.47
C PHE A 45 -28.40 -27.92 -16.05
N ASN A 46 -29.55 -28.18 -15.41
CA ASN A 46 -29.82 -27.72 -14.04
C ASN A 46 -28.87 -28.35 -13.02
N GLU A 47 -28.45 -29.61 -13.22
CA GLU A 47 -27.50 -30.29 -12.33
C GLU A 47 -26.11 -29.63 -12.36
N VAL A 48 -25.68 -29.19 -13.55
CA VAL A 48 -24.41 -28.47 -13.73
C VAL A 48 -24.51 -27.06 -13.16
N LEU A 49 -25.60 -26.34 -13.45
CA LEU A 49 -25.82 -24.98 -12.92
C LEU A 49 -25.94 -24.97 -11.40
N ALA A 50 -26.50 -26.02 -10.80
CA ALA A 50 -26.56 -26.21 -9.35
C ALA A 50 -25.18 -26.30 -8.67
N CYS A 51 -24.10 -26.51 -9.43
CA CYS A 51 -22.73 -26.42 -8.91
C CYS A 51 -22.25 -24.97 -8.71
N LEU A 52 -22.96 -23.98 -9.27
CA LEU A 52 -22.67 -22.55 -9.15
C LEU A 52 -23.58 -21.86 -8.14
N VAL A 53 -24.89 -22.14 -8.18
CA VAL A 53 -25.91 -21.48 -7.35
C VAL A 53 -27.10 -22.40 -7.12
N GLU A 54 -27.84 -22.22 -6.03
CA GLU A 54 -29.09 -22.95 -5.79
C GLU A 54 -30.03 -22.77 -6.99
N THR A 55 -30.32 -23.89 -7.67
CA THR A 55 -31.06 -23.92 -8.93
C THR A 55 -32.26 -24.86 -8.78
N PRO A 56 -33.43 -24.37 -8.32
CA PRO A 56 -34.63 -25.19 -8.20
C PRO A 56 -35.11 -25.59 -9.61
N ASP A 57 -35.49 -26.86 -9.76
CA ASP A 57 -36.09 -27.34 -11.02
C ASP A 57 -37.55 -26.89 -11.11
N LEU A 58 -37.83 -26.00 -12.07
CA LEU A 58 -39.16 -25.46 -12.33
C LEU A 58 -39.91 -26.23 -13.45
N GLY A 59 -39.32 -27.31 -13.97
CA GLY A 59 -39.89 -28.16 -15.02
C GLY A 59 -39.52 -27.76 -16.44
N GLU A 60 -39.63 -28.72 -17.37
CA GLU A 60 -39.21 -28.59 -18.78
C GLU A 60 -39.91 -27.44 -19.52
N ALA A 61 -41.19 -27.19 -19.22
CA ALA A 61 -41.96 -26.11 -19.84
C ALA A 61 -41.38 -24.72 -19.51
N ALA A 62 -41.07 -24.47 -18.22
CA ALA A 62 -40.48 -23.20 -17.77
C ALA A 62 -39.05 -23.03 -18.31
N TRP A 63 -38.28 -24.12 -18.37
CA TRP A 63 -36.96 -24.12 -18.98
C TRP A 63 -37.03 -23.77 -20.48
N LYS A 64 -37.98 -24.37 -21.21
CA LYS A 64 -38.16 -24.14 -22.66
C LYS A 64 -38.59 -22.70 -22.94
N GLU A 65 -39.50 -22.15 -22.13
CA GLU A 65 -39.90 -20.75 -22.20
C GLU A 65 -38.69 -19.81 -22.03
N ARG A 66 -37.82 -20.09 -21.05
CA ARG A 66 -36.58 -19.32 -20.84
C ARG A 66 -35.63 -19.43 -22.03
N PHE A 67 -35.42 -20.64 -22.55
CA PHE A 67 -34.57 -20.86 -23.72
C PHE A 67 -35.09 -20.09 -24.94
N ASP A 68 -36.40 -20.13 -25.20
CA ASP A 68 -37.01 -19.43 -26.32
C ASP A 68 -36.91 -17.90 -26.18
N ALA A 69 -37.04 -17.36 -24.96
CA ALA A 69 -36.82 -15.95 -24.70
C ALA A 69 -35.37 -15.52 -24.98
N MET A 70 -34.38 -16.35 -24.63
CA MET A 70 -32.97 -16.09 -24.94
C MET A 70 -32.70 -16.10 -26.45
N VAL A 71 -33.26 -17.08 -27.17
CA VAL A 71 -33.16 -17.16 -28.65
C VAL A 71 -33.82 -15.96 -29.32
N ALA A 72 -34.96 -15.49 -28.79
CA ALA A 72 -35.67 -14.33 -29.31
C ALA A 72 -34.87 -13.03 -29.13
N ALA A 73 -34.07 -12.92 -28.07
CA ALA A 73 -33.17 -11.80 -27.79
C ALA A 73 -31.89 -11.85 -28.66
N LYS A 74 -32.08 -11.80 -29.98
CA LYS A 74 -31.01 -11.93 -30.99
C LYS A 74 -29.82 -11.02 -30.69
N GLY A 75 -28.63 -11.61 -30.68
CA GLY A 75 -27.37 -10.89 -30.47
C GLY A 75 -27.07 -10.51 -29.02
N THR A 76 -27.88 -10.97 -28.05
CA THR A 76 -27.71 -10.65 -26.62
C THR A 76 -27.08 -11.80 -25.85
N TYR A 77 -27.62 -13.02 -25.94
CA TYR A 77 -27.18 -14.16 -25.13
C TYR A 77 -26.47 -15.21 -25.98
N PHE A 78 -25.29 -15.66 -25.54
CA PHE A 78 -24.54 -16.72 -26.20
C PHE A 78 -24.10 -17.78 -25.19
N PRO A 79 -25.03 -18.67 -24.75
CA PRO A 79 -24.72 -19.75 -23.83
C PRO A 79 -24.05 -20.93 -24.55
N ILE A 80 -22.89 -21.33 -24.04
CA ILE A 80 -22.07 -22.44 -24.53
C ILE A 80 -22.10 -23.57 -23.51
N VAL A 81 -22.15 -24.81 -23.99
CA VAL A 81 -22.06 -26.02 -23.17
C VAL A 81 -20.96 -26.95 -23.69
N ILE A 82 -20.36 -27.70 -22.78
CA ILE A 82 -19.51 -28.85 -23.09
C ILE A 82 -20.25 -30.10 -22.63
N VAL A 83 -20.41 -31.04 -23.55
CA VAL A 83 -21.08 -32.33 -23.36
C VAL A 83 -20.05 -33.44 -23.36
N SER A 84 -20.13 -34.35 -22.39
CA SER A 84 -19.35 -35.59 -22.39
C SER A 84 -19.95 -36.58 -23.38
N LYS A 85 -19.16 -37.07 -24.34
CA LYS A 85 -19.63 -38.04 -25.35
C LYS A 85 -19.94 -39.40 -24.74
N ASP A 86 -19.23 -39.78 -23.69
CA ASP A 86 -19.42 -41.08 -23.01
C ASP A 86 -20.74 -41.15 -22.23
N THR A 87 -21.17 -40.04 -21.62
CA THR A 87 -22.33 -40.01 -20.72
C THR A 87 -23.54 -39.28 -21.32
N ASP A 88 -23.37 -38.59 -22.45
CA ASP A 88 -24.35 -37.69 -23.07
C ASP A 88 -24.92 -36.63 -22.09
N LYS A 89 -24.10 -36.21 -21.11
CA LYS A 89 -24.44 -35.20 -20.12
C LYS A 89 -23.61 -33.94 -20.29
N ILE A 90 -24.20 -32.78 -19.98
CA ILE A 90 -23.48 -31.52 -19.87
C ILE A 90 -22.53 -31.62 -18.68
N VAL A 91 -21.30 -31.17 -18.87
CA VAL A 91 -20.24 -31.20 -17.85
C VAL A 91 -19.65 -29.82 -17.57
N ALA A 92 -19.85 -28.86 -18.47
CA ALA A 92 -19.52 -27.45 -18.23
C ALA A 92 -20.42 -26.54 -19.05
N MET A 93 -20.59 -25.30 -18.59
CA MET A 93 -21.27 -24.24 -19.33
C MET A 93 -20.67 -22.87 -19.02
N GLY A 94 -20.96 -21.91 -19.89
CA GLY A 94 -20.64 -20.50 -19.72
C GLY A 94 -21.43 -19.65 -20.70
N THR A 95 -21.70 -18.41 -20.33
CA THR A 95 -22.49 -17.48 -21.15
C THR A 95 -21.72 -16.19 -21.36
N ILE A 96 -21.74 -15.66 -22.58
CA ILE A 96 -21.42 -14.25 -22.83
C ILE A 96 -22.71 -13.48 -23.11
N VAL A 97 -22.95 -12.41 -22.35
CA VAL A 97 -24.06 -11.48 -22.56
C VAL A 97 -23.53 -10.20 -23.19
N VAL A 98 -24.06 -9.84 -24.35
CA VAL A 98 -23.64 -8.64 -25.09
C VAL A 98 -24.60 -7.50 -24.77
N GLU A 99 -24.08 -6.47 -24.11
CA GLU A 99 -24.78 -5.23 -23.79
C GLU A 99 -24.45 -4.13 -24.79
N LEU A 100 -25.48 -3.41 -25.26
CA LEU A 100 -25.34 -2.27 -26.17
C LEU A 100 -25.28 -0.95 -25.38
N LYS A 101 -24.28 -0.11 -25.64
CA LYS A 101 -24.10 1.21 -24.98
C LYS A 101 -24.14 2.35 -25.99
N PHE A 102 -24.62 3.52 -25.58
CA PHE A 102 -24.68 4.73 -26.43
C PHE A 102 -23.36 5.52 -26.47
N PHE A 103 -22.48 5.36 -25.48
CA PHE A 103 -21.23 6.10 -25.41
C PHE A 103 -20.13 5.47 -26.28
N ARG A 104 -19.05 6.22 -26.52
CA ARG A 104 -17.86 5.79 -27.28
C ARG A 104 -18.22 5.15 -28.64
N GLY A 105 -19.10 5.80 -29.40
CA GLY A 105 -19.43 5.38 -30.77
C GLY A 105 -20.24 4.08 -30.86
N LEU A 106 -21.30 3.95 -30.05
CA LEU A 106 -22.19 2.77 -30.03
C LEU A 106 -21.46 1.48 -29.63
N THR A 107 -20.64 1.56 -28.59
CA THR A 107 -19.83 0.44 -28.08
C THR A 107 -20.70 -0.74 -27.60
N ARG A 108 -20.16 -1.96 -27.73
CA ARG A 108 -20.69 -3.18 -27.13
C ARG A 108 -19.81 -3.64 -25.98
N ILE A 109 -20.42 -4.09 -24.88
CA ILE A 109 -19.73 -4.65 -23.72
C ILE A 109 -20.13 -6.12 -23.60
N GLY A 110 -19.16 -7.00 -23.39
CA GLY A 110 -19.40 -8.41 -23.11
C GLY A 110 -19.36 -8.66 -21.61
N HIS A 111 -20.37 -9.33 -21.05
CA HIS A 111 -20.40 -9.79 -19.66
C HIS A 111 -20.30 -11.31 -19.64
N VAL A 112 -19.22 -11.82 -19.06
CA VAL A 112 -19.01 -13.26 -18.90
C VAL A 112 -19.75 -13.71 -17.64
N GLU A 113 -20.70 -14.60 -17.83
CA GLU A 113 -21.66 -15.07 -16.83
C GLU A 113 -21.71 -16.62 -16.80
N ASP A 114 -22.26 -17.17 -15.72
CA ASP A 114 -22.62 -18.59 -15.56
C ASP A 114 -21.50 -19.60 -15.86
N ILE A 115 -20.24 -19.26 -15.56
CA ILE A 115 -19.10 -20.15 -15.75
C ILE A 115 -19.11 -21.24 -14.69
N VAL A 116 -19.43 -22.47 -15.09
CA VAL A 116 -19.53 -23.61 -14.18
C VAL A 116 -19.06 -24.91 -14.82
N VAL A 117 -18.43 -25.75 -14.00
CA VAL A 117 -17.97 -27.09 -14.37
C VAL A 117 -18.48 -28.05 -13.30
N ASN A 118 -18.99 -29.21 -13.73
CA ASN A 118 -19.43 -30.26 -12.81
C ASN A 118 -18.23 -30.82 -12.03
N THR A 119 -18.18 -30.55 -10.73
CA THR A 119 -17.05 -30.85 -9.85
C THR A 119 -16.87 -32.34 -9.54
N ARG A 120 -17.90 -33.17 -9.80
CA ARG A 120 -17.85 -34.63 -9.57
C ARG A 120 -17.11 -35.38 -10.68
N LEU A 121 -16.77 -34.68 -11.76
CA LEU A 121 -15.99 -35.17 -12.89
C LEU A 121 -14.66 -34.40 -12.87
N HIS A 122 -13.58 -35.02 -12.41
CA HIS A 122 -12.28 -34.34 -12.24
C HIS A 122 -11.90 -33.48 -13.46
N SER A 123 -11.51 -32.22 -13.20
CA SER A 123 -11.47 -31.14 -14.17
C SER A 123 -10.22 -31.16 -15.07
N LYS A 124 -10.36 -31.65 -16.30
CA LYS A 124 -9.38 -31.58 -17.41
C LYS A 124 -9.18 -30.16 -18.00
N GLY A 125 -9.27 -29.10 -17.19
CA GLY A 125 -9.12 -27.71 -17.67
C GLY A 125 -10.34 -27.10 -18.41
N LEU A 126 -11.49 -27.78 -18.42
CA LEU A 126 -12.71 -27.35 -19.14
C LEU A 126 -13.19 -25.94 -18.79
N GLY A 127 -13.04 -25.50 -17.52
CA GLY A 127 -13.43 -24.15 -17.11
C GLY A 127 -12.60 -23.06 -17.79
N LYS A 128 -11.29 -23.30 -17.95
CA LYS A 128 -10.39 -22.40 -18.70
C LYS A 128 -10.81 -22.33 -20.17
N ILE A 129 -11.10 -23.48 -20.78
CA ILE A 129 -11.57 -23.56 -22.17
C ILE A 129 -12.85 -22.75 -22.36
N ILE A 130 -13.84 -22.90 -21.47
CA ILE A 130 -15.08 -22.12 -21.52
C ILE A 130 -14.79 -20.61 -21.43
N VAL A 131 -13.98 -20.16 -20.46
CA VAL A 131 -13.66 -18.73 -20.28
C VAL A 131 -12.98 -18.13 -21.52
N GLU A 132 -12.00 -18.83 -22.08
CA GLU A 132 -11.32 -18.35 -23.29
C GLU A 132 -12.25 -18.36 -24.50
N THR A 133 -13.14 -19.36 -24.62
CA THR A 133 -14.13 -19.43 -25.70
C THR A 133 -15.12 -18.28 -25.63
N VAL A 134 -15.68 -17.97 -24.45
CA VAL A 134 -16.66 -16.88 -24.31
C VAL A 134 -16.02 -15.50 -24.50
N LYS A 135 -14.74 -15.32 -24.14
CA LYS A 135 -13.98 -14.11 -24.46
C LYS A 135 -13.76 -13.96 -25.96
N ALA A 136 -13.28 -15.00 -26.64
CA ALA A 136 -13.06 -14.99 -28.08
C ALA A 136 -14.36 -14.73 -28.85
N LEU A 137 -15.48 -15.30 -28.37
CA LEU A 137 -16.80 -15.04 -28.90
C LEU A 137 -17.24 -13.58 -28.66
N ALA A 138 -16.97 -13.00 -27.49
CA ALA A 138 -17.26 -11.57 -27.24
C ALA A 138 -16.53 -10.66 -28.24
N VAL A 139 -15.25 -10.94 -28.49
CA VAL A 139 -14.44 -10.22 -29.48
C VAL A 139 -15.03 -10.38 -30.88
N SER A 140 -15.41 -11.60 -31.29
CA SER A 140 -16.01 -11.84 -32.61
C SER A 140 -17.37 -11.15 -32.79
N LYS A 141 -18.08 -10.85 -31.69
CA LYS A 141 -19.31 -10.06 -31.66
C LYS A 141 -19.09 -8.55 -31.53
N GLY A 142 -17.83 -8.09 -31.55
CA GLY A 142 -17.45 -6.68 -31.55
C GLY A 142 -17.49 -6.01 -30.18
N CYS A 143 -17.37 -6.77 -29.09
CA CYS A 143 -17.20 -6.22 -27.75
C CYS A 143 -15.78 -5.68 -27.58
N SER A 144 -15.64 -4.40 -27.25
CA SER A 144 -14.32 -3.78 -26.99
C SER A 144 -13.91 -3.87 -25.53
N ASN A 145 -14.87 -4.08 -24.62
CA ASN A 145 -14.63 -4.33 -23.21
C ASN A 145 -15.34 -5.62 -22.80
N ILE A 146 -14.66 -6.47 -22.02
CA ILE A 146 -15.21 -7.72 -21.49
C ILE A 146 -15.11 -7.67 -19.96
N ILE A 147 -16.24 -7.86 -19.28
CA ILE A 147 -16.36 -7.87 -17.82
C ILE A 147 -16.57 -9.31 -17.37
N LEU A 148 -15.75 -9.77 -16.44
CA LEU A 148 -15.87 -11.11 -15.85
C LEU A 148 -16.56 -10.99 -14.48
N ASN A 149 -17.83 -11.38 -14.39
CA ASN A 149 -18.55 -11.48 -13.13
C ASN A 149 -18.24 -12.84 -12.50
N CYS A 150 -17.15 -12.91 -11.72
CA CYS A 150 -16.95 -14.03 -10.80
C CYS A 150 -17.73 -13.77 -9.51
N SER A 151 -18.37 -14.82 -8.97
CA SER A 151 -18.87 -14.77 -7.59
C SER A 151 -17.74 -14.39 -6.64
N ASP A 152 -18.03 -13.52 -5.68
CA ASP A 152 -17.06 -12.94 -4.74
C ASP A 152 -16.28 -13.99 -3.92
N GLU A 153 -16.74 -15.24 -3.89
CA GLU A 153 -16.16 -16.35 -3.13
C GLU A 153 -14.77 -16.80 -3.58
N LYS A 154 -14.27 -16.39 -4.75
CA LYS A 154 -12.94 -16.82 -5.26
C LYS A 154 -11.83 -15.76 -5.20
N LYS A 155 -12.11 -14.54 -4.76
CA LYS A 155 -11.05 -13.55 -4.52
C LYS A 155 -10.46 -13.78 -3.12
N PRO A 156 -9.13 -13.95 -2.97
CA PRO A 156 -8.55 -13.95 -1.64
C PRO A 156 -8.90 -12.61 -0.97
N THR A 157 -9.42 -12.66 0.26
CA THR A 157 -9.78 -11.49 1.06
C THR A 157 -9.04 -11.54 2.39
N LEU A 158 -8.59 -10.39 2.88
CA LEU A 158 -8.04 -10.23 4.23
C LEU A 158 -8.94 -9.27 5.00
N LYS A 159 -9.59 -9.77 6.07
CA LYS A 159 -10.46 -8.98 6.95
C LYS A 159 -9.75 -8.63 8.25
N HIS A 160 -10.31 -7.68 8.99
CA HIS A 160 -9.79 -7.31 10.31
C HIS A 160 -9.81 -8.52 11.28
N PRO A 161 -8.73 -8.79 12.03
CA PRO A 161 -8.69 -9.94 12.95
C PRO A 161 -9.78 -9.93 14.04
N ARG A 162 -10.13 -8.74 14.55
CA ARG A 162 -11.21 -8.57 15.54
C ARG A 162 -12.60 -8.91 14.99
N THR A 163 -12.83 -8.80 13.67
CA THR A 163 -14.14 -9.14 13.08
C THR A 163 -14.26 -10.62 12.74
N GLN A 164 -13.15 -11.30 12.46
CA GLN A 164 -13.15 -12.74 12.14
C GLN A 164 -13.34 -13.64 13.38
N ASN A 165 -12.74 -13.27 14.51
CA ASN A 165 -12.66 -14.18 15.66
C ASN A 165 -13.75 -13.97 16.72
N GLY A 166 -14.56 -12.90 16.65
CA GLY A 166 -15.55 -12.56 17.69
C GLY A 166 -14.96 -12.30 19.09
N PHE A 167 -13.62 -12.26 19.20
CA PHE A 167 -12.88 -12.02 20.43
C PHE A 167 -12.55 -10.52 20.57
N SER A 168 -12.74 -9.98 21.77
CA SER A 168 -12.35 -8.61 22.13
C SER A 168 -10.85 -8.45 22.45
N GLY A 169 -10.08 -9.54 22.44
CA GLY A 169 -8.66 -9.55 22.76
C GLY A 169 -7.73 -9.49 21.54
N SER A 170 -6.45 -9.25 21.79
CA SER A 170 -5.39 -9.35 20.78
C SER A 170 -5.39 -10.76 20.15
N PRO A 171 -5.44 -10.87 18.80
CA PRO A 171 -5.40 -12.17 18.11
C PRO A 171 -3.96 -12.72 18.03
N TYR A 172 -2.96 -11.94 18.48
CA TYR A 172 -1.55 -12.29 18.43
C TYR A 172 -1.06 -12.68 19.83
N THR A 173 -0.54 -13.89 19.96
CA THR A 173 0.02 -14.37 21.24
C THR A 173 1.37 -13.75 21.55
N ALA A 174 2.15 -13.40 20.53
CA ALA A 174 3.46 -12.76 20.62
C ALA A 174 3.68 -11.79 19.45
N PRO A 175 4.58 -10.80 19.58
CA PRO A 175 5.00 -10.00 18.43
C PRO A 175 5.68 -10.87 17.37
N PRO A 176 5.49 -10.58 16.07
CA PRO A 176 6.24 -11.27 15.03
C PRO A 176 7.73 -11.02 15.20
N LEU A 177 8.56 -11.95 14.68
CA LEU A 177 10.00 -11.72 14.63
C LEU A 177 10.29 -10.44 13.86
N PHE A 178 11.10 -9.57 14.46
CA PHE A 178 11.54 -8.33 13.83
C PHE A 178 13.06 -8.26 13.88
N GLN A 179 13.69 -8.11 12.72
CA GLN A 179 15.13 -7.93 12.63
C GLN A 179 15.47 -6.45 12.79
N GLN A 180 16.44 -6.13 13.64
CA GLN A 180 16.92 -4.75 13.78
C GLN A 180 17.30 -4.18 12.40
N PRO A 181 16.80 -2.98 12.03
CA PRO A 181 17.14 -2.35 10.76
C PRO A 181 18.65 -2.15 10.62
N ALA A 182 19.19 -2.55 9.48
CA ALA A 182 20.59 -2.37 9.15
C ALA A 182 20.72 -1.44 7.94
N PRO A 183 21.53 -0.37 8.01
CA PRO A 183 21.69 0.57 6.90
C PRO A 183 22.33 -0.10 5.68
N LEU A 184 21.83 0.26 4.50
CA LEU A 184 22.36 -0.16 3.19
C LEU A 184 23.09 0.98 2.48
N CYS A 185 22.42 2.13 2.39
CA CYS A 185 22.91 3.37 1.80
C CYS A 185 22.07 4.55 2.30
N SER A 186 22.45 5.75 1.91
CA SER A 186 21.76 7.01 2.18
C SER A 186 21.83 7.93 0.96
N PHE A 187 20.95 8.92 0.91
CA PHE A 187 20.97 9.96 -0.10
C PHE A 187 20.37 11.26 0.47
N SER A 188 20.69 12.37 -0.17
CA SER A 188 20.25 13.71 0.19
C SER A 188 19.45 14.35 -0.94
N PHE A 189 18.47 15.19 -0.58
CA PHE A 189 17.90 16.19 -1.47
C PHE A 189 18.37 17.57 -1.05
N ASP A 190 18.85 18.38 -1.99
CA ASP A 190 19.33 19.74 -1.71
C ASP A 190 18.23 20.80 -1.70
N GLU A 191 18.61 22.08 -1.56
CA GLU A 191 17.68 23.22 -1.49
C GLU A 191 16.80 23.38 -2.75
N THR A 192 17.19 22.75 -3.87
CA THR A 192 16.47 22.74 -5.16
C THR A 192 15.75 21.42 -5.44
N ARG A 193 15.68 20.53 -4.46
CA ARG A 193 15.13 19.17 -4.56
C ARG A 193 15.91 18.24 -5.49
N LYS A 194 17.18 18.55 -5.77
CA LYS A 194 18.05 17.64 -6.53
C LYS A 194 18.58 16.53 -5.62
N GLN A 195 18.48 15.29 -6.08
CA GLN A 195 19.02 14.13 -5.37
C GLN A 195 20.56 14.03 -5.50
N TRP A 196 21.20 13.62 -4.40
CA TRP A 196 22.62 13.33 -4.28
C TRP A 196 22.83 12.02 -3.51
N GLN A 197 23.74 11.16 -3.97
CA GLN A 197 24.03 9.87 -3.34
C GLN A 197 25.04 10.01 -2.20
N ASP A 198 24.81 10.96 -1.29
CA ASP A 198 25.68 11.27 -0.14
C ASP A 198 24.89 11.88 1.04
N ASP A 199 25.61 12.23 2.10
CA ASP A 199 25.08 12.74 3.37
C ASP A 199 25.14 14.27 3.50
N ARG A 200 25.24 15.03 2.40
CA ARG A 200 25.46 16.50 2.47
C ARG A 200 24.33 17.26 3.20
N CYS A 201 23.12 16.71 3.21
CA CYS A 201 21.97 17.30 3.89
C CYS A 201 21.70 16.65 5.26
N LYS A 202 22.58 15.77 5.73
CA LYS A 202 22.50 15.18 7.06
C LYS A 202 22.61 16.27 8.13
N ARG A 203 21.75 16.18 9.15
CA ARG A 203 21.65 17.14 10.24
C ARG A 203 22.09 16.50 11.54
N TYR A 204 22.67 17.29 12.44
CA TYR A 204 23.12 16.82 13.75
C TYR A 204 22.23 17.39 14.85
N TYR A 205 21.73 16.54 15.73
CA TYR A 205 20.90 16.95 16.85
C TYR A 205 21.76 17.65 17.91
N ARG A 206 21.33 18.85 18.28
CA ARG A 206 21.95 19.68 19.33
C ARG A 206 21.01 19.89 20.52
N GLY A 207 19.73 19.62 20.33
CA GLY A 207 18.67 19.92 21.30
C GLY A 207 18.35 21.41 21.41
N PRO A 208 17.23 21.74 22.04
CA PRO A 208 16.81 23.13 22.20
C PRO A 208 17.69 23.88 23.23
N PRO A 209 17.98 25.17 23.01
CA PRO A 209 18.56 26.06 24.01
C PRO A 209 17.80 26.07 25.36
N PRO A 210 18.47 26.44 26.48
CA PRO A 210 17.82 26.57 27.78
C PRO A 210 16.64 27.56 27.79
N TYR A 211 15.55 27.15 28.44
CA TYR A 211 14.29 27.89 28.55
C TYR A 211 14.36 29.05 29.55
N ASN A 212 15.10 30.11 29.23
CA ASN A 212 15.37 31.18 30.20
C ASN A 212 14.47 32.42 30.03
N ASN A 213 13.55 32.41 29.07
CA ASN A 213 12.71 33.57 28.74
C ASN A 213 11.30 33.45 29.34
N ARG A 214 10.70 34.61 29.64
CA ARG A 214 9.32 34.73 30.14
C ARG A 214 8.33 34.70 28.97
N HIS A 215 7.21 34.00 29.14
CA HIS A 215 6.21 33.83 28.09
C HIS A 215 5.55 35.18 27.71
N PRO A 216 5.54 35.59 26.42
CA PRO A 216 5.08 36.93 26.01
C PRO A 216 3.58 37.17 26.26
N HIS A 217 2.76 36.13 26.10
CA HIS A 217 1.30 36.22 26.33
C HIS A 217 0.83 35.74 27.72
N GLN A 218 1.74 35.24 28.57
CA GLN A 218 1.38 34.67 29.87
C GLN A 218 2.25 35.29 30.96
N GLY A 219 1.96 36.54 31.35
CA GLY A 219 2.77 37.31 32.30
C GLY A 219 2.91 36.71 33.72
N ARG A 220 2.08 35.70 34.07
CA ARG A 220 2.14 34.98 35.35
C ARG A 220 2.90 33.65 35.28
N ALA A 221 3.31 33.20 34.09
CA ALA A 221 4.05 31.95 33.95
C ALA A 221 5.49 32.10 34.52
N PRO A 222 6.04 31.07 35.16
CA PRO A 222 7.47 31.00 35.46
C PRO A 222 8.29 31.11 34.16
N PRO A 223 9.56 31.57 34.21
CA PRO A 223 10.44 31.59 33.05
C PRO A 223 10.83 30.16 32.66
N VAL A 224 10.02 29.54 31.80
CA VAL A 224 10.19 28.18 31.28
C VAL A 224 9.80 28.06 29.80
N SER A 225 9.71 29.16 29.06
CA SER A 225 9.35 29.12 27.62
C SER A 225 10.57 29.20 26.70
N GLY A 226 10.51 28.51 25.57
CA GLY A 226 11.53 28.43 24.52
C GLY A 226 11.13 29.09 23.22
N ALA A 227 11.53 28.48 22.10
CA ALA A 227 11.30 29.01 20.75
C ALA A 227 9.84 29.36 20.45
N ASP A 228 9.65 30.47 19.73
CA ASP A 228 8.44 30.74 18.96
C ASP A 228 8.50 29.94 17.66
N LEU A 229 7.71 28.87 17.55
CA LEU A 229 7.69 28.01 16.35
C LEU A 229 7.00 28.67 15.15
N ASN A 230 6.50 29.91 15.29
CA ASN A 230 6.07 30.71 14.13
C ASN A 230 7.24 31.42 13.44
N TYR A 231 8.42 31.47 14.07
CA TYR A 231 9.57 32.19 13.53
C TYR A 231 9.92 31.69 12.11
N GLY A 232 9.96 32.62 11.15
CA GLY A 232 10.32 32.34 9.76
C GLY A 232 9.23 31.73 8.90
N LEU A 233 7.98 31.62 9.39
CA LEU A 233 6.85 31.09 8.62
C LEU A 233 6.63 31.87 7.31
N GLU A 234 6.85 33.18 7.32
CA GLU A 234 6.75 34.06 6.15
C GLU A 234 7.86 33.83 5.11
N ARG A 235 8.93 33.13 5.48
CA ARG A 235 10.05 32.72 4.61
C ARG A 235 10.06 31.22 4.33
N PHE A 236 8.99 30.52 4.69
CA PHE A 236 8.88 29.07 4.54
C PHE A 236 8.92 28.65 3.07
N VAL A 237 9.92 27.84 2.70
CA VAL A 237 10.03 27.26 1.36
C VAL A 237 9.43 25.86 1.37
N ARG A 238 8.40 25.66 0.53
CA ARG A 238 7.68 24.40 0.38
C ARG A 238 8.15 23.66 -0.86
N ARG A 239 8.38 22.36 -0.71
CA ARG A 239 8.48 21.39 -1.81
C ARG A 239 7.22 21.44 -2.66
N ASP A 240 7.39 21.40 -3.98
CA ASP A 240 6.30 21.21 -4.92
C ASP A 240 5.84 19.75 -4.90
N GLU A 241 4.74 19.48 -4.20
CA GLU A 241 4.17 18.14 -4.10
C GLU A 241 3.29 17.76 -5.30
N SER A 242 3.13 18.65 -6.29
CA SER A 242 2.45 18.30 -7.53
C SER A 242 3.31 17.45 -8.47
N VAL A 243 4.62 17.36 -8.18
CA VAL A 243 5.57 16.50 -8.90
C VAL A 243 5.58 15.11 -8.26
N PRO A 244 5.16 14.05 -8.98
CA PRO A 244 5.21 12.68 -8.47
C PRO A 244 6.67 12.21 -8.36
N GLU A 245 7.11 11.85 -7.15
CA GLU A 245 8.46 11.36 -6.89
C GLU A 245 8.58 9.82 -6.91
N HIS A 246 7.44 9.11 -6.87
CA HIS A 246 7.36 7.64 -6.89
C HIS A 246 8.35 6.97 -5.91
N LEU A 247 8.96 5.86 -6.33
CA LEU A 247 10.09 5.22 -5.66
C LEU A 247 11.44 5.67 -6.26
N ASP A 248 11.46 6.71 -7.10
CA ASP A 248 12.58 7.00 -8.00
C ASP A 248 13.89 7.19 -7.23
N ALA A 249 13.86 8.00 -6.16
CA ALA A 249 15.05 8.26 -5.36
C ALA A 249 15.55 7.01 -4.62
N LEU A 250 14.63 6.19 -4.12
CA LEU A 250 14.95 4.91 -3.48
C LEU A 250 15.58 3.95 -4.50
N ALA A 251 14.96 3.78 -5.67
CA ALA A 251 15.44 2.94 -6.75
C ALA A 251 16.83 3.38 -7.25
N ALA A 252 17.01 4.68 -7.50
CA ALA A 252 18.27 5.27 -7.91
C ALA A 252 19.39 5.03 -6.88
N SER A 253 19.08 5.13 -5.57
CA SER A 253 20.08 4.88 -4.52
C SER A 253 20.50 3.42 -4.43
N LEU A 254 19.58 2.48 -4.65
CA LEU A 254 19.87 1.03 -4.66
C LEU A 254 20.69 0.63 -5.91
N GLN A 255 20.34 1.20 -7.07
CA GLN A 255 21.11 1.02 -8.29
C GLN A 255 22.51 1.61 -8.15
N HIS A 256 22.62 2.87 -7.71
CA HIS A 256 23.91 3.54 -7.52
C HIS A 256 24.82 2.79 -6.55
N ARG A 257 24.29 2.30 -5.43
CA ARG A 257 25.03 1.47 -4.47
C ARG A 257 25.68 0.26 -5.15
N THR A 258 24.93 -0.40 -6.03
CA THR A 258 25.40 -1.59 -6.73
C THR A 258 26.42 -1.24 -7.81
N GLU A 259 26.13 -0.24 -8.64
CA GLU A 259 26.98 0.14 -9.78
C GLU A 259 28.31 0.76 -9.35
N SER A 260 28.35 1.41 -8.18
CA SER A 260 29.55 2.03 -7.60
C SER A 260 30.52 1.04 -6.95
N ALA A 261 30.20 -0.26 -6.94
CA ALA A 261 31.09 -1.29 -6.46
C ALA A 261 32.45 -1.27 -7.18
N ALA A 262 33.54 -1.48 -6.44
CA ALA A 262 34.90 -1.42 -6.98
C ALA A 262 35.27 -2.66 -7.81
N SER A 263 34.50 -3.74 -7.69
CA SER A 263 34.73 -5.00 -8.41
C SER A 263 33.42 -5.70 -8.76
N GLU A 264 33.45 -6.60 -9.74
CA GLU A 264 32.26 -7.40 -10.11
C GLU A 264 31.78 -8.30 -8.97
N LYS A 265 32.71 -8.86 -8.19
CA LYS A 265 32.36 -9.69 -7.02
C LYS A 265 31.58 -8.88 -5.97
N GLU A 266 32.05 -7.67 -5.66
CA GLU A 266 31.34 -6.78 -4.74
C GLU A 266 29.98 -6.36 -5.32
N ARG A 267 29.91 -6.06 -6.62
CA ARG A 267 28.67 -5.76 -7.33
C ARG A 267 27.65 -6.90 -7.22
N ASP A 268 28.09 -8.13 -7.37
CA ASP A 268 27.27 -9.33 -7.20
C ASP A 268 26.76 -9.48 -5.76
N GLU A 269 27.62 -9.26 -4.76
CA GLU A 269 27.25 -9.32 -3.34
C GLU A 269 26.21 -8.25 -2.97
N LEU A 270 26.42 -6.98 -3.39
CA LEU A 270 25.51 -5.87 -3.11
C LEU A 270 24.15 -6.07 -3.79
N ASP A 271 24.15 -6.54 -5.05
CA ASP A 271 22.91 -6.84 -5.76
C ASP A 271 22.18 -8.05 -5.16
N GLN A 272 22.92 -9.05 -4.66
CA GLN A 272 22.33 -10.19 -3.95
C GLN A 272 21.58 -9.73 -2.69
N GLU A 273 22.03 -8.68 -2.01
CA GLU A 273 21.28 -8.11 -0.89
C GLU A 273 19.95 -7.50 -1.32
N ARG A 274 19.92 -6.76 -2.44
CA ARG A 274 18.69 -6.23 -3.02
C ARG A 274 17.72 -7.38 -3.37
N ARG A 275 18.20 -8.42 -4.05
CA ARG A 275 17.37 -9.58 -4.48
C ARG A 275 16.83 -10.42 -3.32
N LYS A 276 17.39 -10.29 -2.11
CA LYS A 276 16.85 -10.98 -0.92
C LYS A 276 15.62 -10.28 -0.36
N ALA A 277 15.30 -9.07 -0.81
CA ALA A 277 14.12 -8.34 -0.36
C ALA A 277 12.85 -8.99 -0.94
N ASP A 278 11.85 -9.20 -0.08
CA ASP A 278 10.51 -9.58 -0.52
C ASP A 278 9.71 -8.33 -0.91
N VAL A 279 9.99 -7.18 -0.26
CA VAL A 279 9.31 -5.91 -0.48
C VAL A 279 10.30 -4.74 -0.49
N VAL A 280 10.13 -3.83 -1.46
CA VAL A 280 10.84 -2.53 -1.55
C VAL A 280 9.82 -1.40 -1.53
N THR A 281 9.91 -0.48 -0.58
CA THR A 281 8.94 0.63 -0.45
C THR A 281 9.46 1.76 0.45
N TRP A 282 8.68 2.83 0.63
CA TRP A 282 8.93 3.84 1.65
C TRP A 282 8.48 3.38 3.04
N ARG A 283 9.24 3.71 4.08
CA ARG A 283 8.93 3.43 5.50
C ARG A 283 7.55 3.95 5.91
N GLY A 284 7.11 5.07 5.34
CA GLY A 284 5.77 5.63 5.57
C GLY A 284 4.64 4.68 5.17
N ILE A 285 4.81 3.89 4.10
CA ILE A 285 3.82 2.91 3.64
C ILE A 285 3.75 1.74 4.63
N VAL A 286 4.90 1.21 5.07
CA VAL A 286 4.92 0.15 6.10
C VAL A 286 4.33 0.63 7.43
N THR A 287 4.55 1.91 7.78
CA THR A 287 3.91 2.52 8.95
C THR A 287 2.38 2.48 8.83
N LYS A 288 1.82 2.91 7.68
CA LYS A 288 0.37 2.89 7.42
C LYS A 288 -0.19 1.47 7.51
N ILE A 289 0.51 0.51 6.90
CA ILE A 289 0.15 -0.92 6.95
C ILE A 289 0.11 -1.42 8.40
N CYS A 290 1.13 -1.13 9.22
CA CYS A 290 1.15 -1.55 10.63
C CYS A 290 0.08 -0.84 11.47
N THR A 291 -0.27 0.41 11.16
CA THR A 291 -1.33 1.13 11.88
C THR A 291 -2.75 0.67 11.50
N ALA A 292 -2.90 -0.13 10.44
CA ALA A 292 -4.21 -0.61 9.96
C ALA A 292 -5.01 -1.34 11.05
N TYR A 293 -4.34 -1.99 12.00
CA TYR A 293 -5.00 -2.69 13.11
C TYR A 293 -5.77 -1.73 14.05
N GLU A 294 -5.34 -0.47 14.15
CA GLU A 294 -6.01 0.53 15.00
C GLU A 294 -6.98 1.42 14.20
N GLN A 295 -7.28 1.07 12.94
CA GLN A 295 -8.28 1.77 12.12
C GLN A 295 -9.70 1.27 12.43
N SER A 296 -10.17 1.45 13.67
CA SER A 296 -11.57 1.20 14.06
C SER A 296 -12.47 2.41 13.82
N ALA A 297 -13.79 2.26 13.98
CA ALA A 297 -14.75 3.36 13.86
C ALA A 297 -14.50 4.47 14.91
N GLU A 298 -13.92 4.10 16.06
CA GLU A 298 -13.56 4.98 17.18
C GLU A 298 -12.10 5.46 17.11
N ALA A 299 -11.37 5.11 16.03
CA ALA A 299 -9.99 5.50 15.86
C ALA A 299 -9.82 7.02 15.90
N ARG A 300 -8.75 7.47 16.57
CA ARG A 300 -8.42 8.90 16.68
C ARG A 300 -7.67 9.44 15.46
N PHE A 301 -7.33 8.57 14.51
CA PHE A 301 -6.69 8.91 13.24
C PHE A 301 -7.19 7.97 12.15
N SER A 302 -7.29 8.50 10.93
CA SER A 302 -7.71 7.78 9.73
C SER A 302 -6.58 7.83 8.71
N ASP A 303 -6.04 6.67 8.38
CA ASP A 303 -4.94 6.45 7.46
C ASP A 303 -5.36 5.35 6.47
N PRO A 304 -6.24 5.66 5.49
CA PRO A 304 -6.59 4.70 4.45
C PRO A 304 -5.34 4.34 3.63
N LEU A 305 -5.38 3.16 3.03
CA LEU A 305 -4.31 2.68 2.16
C LEU A 305 -4.80 2.73 0.72
N ASN A 306 -3.97 3.33 -0.12
CA ASN A 306 -4.20 3.42 -1.55
C ASN A 306 -2.84 3.33 -2.24
N LEU A 307 -2.48 2.14 -2.72
CA LEU A 307 -1.13 1.84 -3.21
C LEU A 307 -1.16 1.29 -4.63
N ASN A 308 -0.16 1.65 -5.42
CA ASN A 308 0.23 0.84 -6.58
C ASN A 308 1.21 -0.24 -6.13
N ALA A 309 1.08 -1.43 -6.71
CA ALA A 309 1.87 -2.60 -6.40
C ALA A 309 2.33 -3.29 -7.68
N MET A 310 3.61 -3.62 -7.79
CA MET A 310 4.18 -4.28 -8.97
C MET A 310 5.23 -5.32 -8.56
N MET A 311 5.20 -6.48 -9.19
CA MET A 311 6.16 -7.56 -8.96
C MET A 311 7.27 -7.53 -10.03
N MET A 312 8.53 -7.54 -9.60
CA MET A 312 9.69 -7.58 -10.49
C MET A 312 10.81 -8.40 -9.84
N ASP A 313 11.29 -9.44 -10.54
CA ASP A 313 12.35 -10.36 -10.07
C ASP A 313 12.08 -10.92 -8.66
N GLY A 314 10.84 -11.37 -8.41
CA GLY A 314 10.39 -11.91 -7.12
C GLY A 314 10.27 -10.89 -5.97
N THR A 315 10.50 -9.61 -6.24
CA THR A 315 10.39 -8.52 -5.27
C THR A 315 9.13 -7.69 -5.52
N LEU A 316 8.35 -7.45 -4.47
CA LEU A 316 7.17 -6.58 -4.50
C LEU A 316 7.58 -5.11 -4.29
N TYR A 317 7.27 -4.24 -5.24
CA TYR A 317 7.42 -2.81 -5.10
C TYR A 317 6.06 -2.19 -4.74
N LEU A 318 6.05 -1.29 -3.75
CA LEU A 318 4.84 -0.58 -3.31
C LEU A 318 5.08 0.92 -3.29
N GLU A 319 4.19 1.68 -3.92
CA GLU A 319 4.15 3.14 -3.84
C GLU A 319 2.76 3.63 -3.46
N GLU A 320 2.68 4.86 -2.94
CA GLU A 320 1.40 5.47 -2.61
C GLU A 320 0.77 6.09 -3.86
N PHE A 321 -0.52 5.83 -4.06
CA PHE A 321 -1.33 6.47 -5.09
C PHE A 321 -2.26 7.50 -4.46
N ALA A 322 -2.22 8.72 -4.99
CA ALA A 322 -3.18 9.77 -4.68
C ALA A 322 -3.95 10.14 -5.94
N SER A 323 -5.29 10.04 -5.88
CA SER A 323 -6.14 10.53 -6.96
C SER A 323 -6.03 12.05 -7.10
N ALA A 324 -6.36 12.58 -8.28
CA ALA A 324 -6.41 14.03 -8.50
C ALA A 324 -7.32 14.76 -7.48
N SER A 325 -8.43 14.12 -7.08
CA SER A 325 -9.32 14.65 -6.04
C SER A 325 -8.65 14.68 -4.67
N ALA A 326 -7.95 13.62 -4.28
CA ALA A 326 -7.23 13.55 -3.00
C ALA A 326 -6.08 14.57 -2.94
N MET A 327 -5.34 14.74 -4.03
CA MET A 327 -4.30 15.77 -4.15
C MET A 327 -4.88 17.18 -4.01
N THR A 328 -6.02 17.45 -4.67
CA THR A 328 -6.71 18.75 -4.57
C THR A 328 -7.20 19.01 -3.14
N GLU A 329 -7.76 18.00 -2.46
CA GLU A 329 -8.20 18.14 -1.08
C GLU A 329 -7.00 18.38 -0.13
N LYS A 330 -5.89 17.68 -0.34
CA LYS A 330 -4.64 17.90 0.40
C LYS A 330 -4.14 19.33 0.22
N GLN A 331 -4.04 19.81 -1.02
CA GLN A 331 -3.62 21.18 -1.31
C GLN A 331 -4.53 22.20 -0.62
N ARG A 332 -5.85 22.02 -0.72
CA ARG A 332 -6.82 22.90 -0.05
C ARG A 332 -6.63 22.93 1.48
N LYS A 333 -6.32 21.78 2.09
CA LYS A 333 -6.01 21.71 3.53
C LYS A 333 -4.70 22.41 3.85
N GLU A 334 -3.69 22.31 3.00
CA GLU A 334 -2.40 22.99 3.23
C GLU A 334 -2.44 24.49 2.98
N ASP A 335 -3.35 24.96 2.12
CA ASP A 335 -3.59 26.39 1.87
C ASP A 335 -4.36 27.06 3.01
N ASP A 336 -5.03 26.28 3.88
CA ASP A 336 -5.64 26.82 5.10
C ASP A 336 -4.53 27.35 6.04
N PRO A 337 -4.54 28.65 6.41
CA PRO A 337 -3.44 29.25 7.18
C PRO A 337 -3.21 28.60 8.54
N LYS A 338 -4.26 28.03 9.16
CA LYS A 338 -4.15 27.35 10.45
C LYS A 338 -3.48 25.99 10.26
N MET A 339 -3.88 25.23 9.25
CA MET A 339 -3.25 23.94 8.92
C MET A 339 -1.81 24.11 8.47
N LEU A 340 -1.51 25.11 7.64
CA LEU A 340 -0.15 25.49 7.24
C LEU A 340 0.74 25.72 8.47
N ARG A 341 0.27 26.57 9.39
CA ARG A 341 1.00 26.88 10.63
C ARG A 341 1.20 25.64 11.50
N MET A 342 0.18 24.79 11.61
CA MET A 342 0.27 23.55 12.38
C MET A 342 1.29 22.56 11.81
N GLY A 343 1.40 22.48 10.48
CA GLY A 343 2.42 21.68 9.79
C GLY A 343 3.82 22.28 9.93
N TYR A 344 3.93 23.61 9.80
CA TYR A 344 5.20 24.34 9.92
C TYR A 344 5.91 24.12 11.26
N TYR A 345 5.15 23.98 12.36
CA TYR A 345 5.74 23.79 13.69
C TYR A 345 6.68 22.59 13.79
N GLY A 346 6.45 21.51 13.02
CA GLY A 346 7.38 20.37 12.97
C GLY A 346 8.74 20.79 12.44
N TYR A 347 8.76 21.30 11.21
CA TYR A 347 9.98 21.75 10.55
C TYR A 347 10.69 22.91 11.27
N SER A 348 9.91 23.80 11.89
CA SER A 348 10.45 24.88 12.71
C SER A 348 11.18 24.33 13.95
N PHE A 349 10.61 23.31 14.59
CA PHE A 349 11.25 22.63 15.71
C PHE A 349 12.51 21.88 15.30
N GLU A 350 12.54 21.27 14.10
CA GLU A 350 13.74 20.67 13.52
C GLU A 350 14.85 21.70 13.31
N SER A 351 14.53 22.86 12.71
CA SER A 351 15.50 23.96 12.54
C SER A 351 16.05 24.45 13.89
N TYR A 352 15.22 24.48 14.93
CA TYR A 352 15.62 24.91 16.27
C TYR A 352 16.48 23.90 17.04
N CYS A 353 16.39 22.61 16.71
CA CYS A 353 17.06 21.54 17.45
C CYS A 353 18.27 20.94 16.74
N THR A 354 18.55 21.35 15.50
CA THR A 354 19.58 20.73 14.65
C THR A 354 20.61 21.74 14.17
N VAL A 355 21.77 21.23 13.76
CA VAL A 355 22.87 22.00 13.15
C VAL A 355 23.45 21.23 11.95
N GLU A 356 24.26 21.89 11.13
CA GLU A 356 24.82 21.33 9.89
C GLU A 356 25.97 20.36 10.13
N THR A 357 26.76 20.58 11.17
CA THR A 357 27.97 19.79 11.45
C THR A 357 27.97 19.29 12.89
N GLU A 358 28.60 18.13 13.12
CA GLU A 358 28.72 17.55 14.46
C GLU A 358 29.44 18.51 15.43
N ALA A 359 30.45 19.27 14.97
CA ALA A 359 31.20 20.20 15.80
C ALA A 359 30.30 21.28 16.43
N GLN A 360 29.32 21.79 15.67
CA GLN A 360 28.38 22.83 16.12
C GLN A 360 27.47 22.36 17.27
N THR A 361 27.32 21.05 17.50
CA THR A 361 26.55 20.52 18.64
C THR A 361 27.17 20.90 19.99
N ARG A 362 28.49 21.19 20.02
CA ARG A 362 29.27 21.50 21.23
C ARG A 362 29.54 23.00 21.38
N GLU A 363 29.21 23.80 20.38
CA GLU A 363 29.41 25.24 20.42
C GLU A 363 28.39 25.92 21.35
N PRO A 364 28.64 27.16 21.81
CA PRO A 364 27.60 27.96 22.48
C PRO A 364 26.49 28.34 21.50
N PHE A 365 25.25 28.48 22.00
CA PHE A 365 24.15 28.99 21.17
C PHE A 365 24.41 30.46 20.82
N ARG A 366 24.54 30.76 19.53
CA ARG A 366 24.81 32.09 18.99
C ARG A 366 23.86 32.41 17.84
N PRO A 367 23.60 33.69 17.55
CA PRO A 367 22.90 34.08 16.33
C PRO A 367 23.61 33.53 15.09
N THR A 368 22.85 32.99 14.15
CA THR A 368 23.35 32.42 12.89
C THR A 368 23.10 33.40 11.74
N PRO A 369 24.08 33.63 10.85
CA PRO A 369 23.88 34.53 9.70
C PRO A 369 22.71 34.07 8.83
N GLN A 370 21.86 35.02 8.43
CA GLN A 370 20.78 34.74 7.49
C GLN A 370 21.25 35.00 6.05
N LYS A 371 20.87 34.12 5.12
CA LYS A 371 21.14 34.29 3.68
C LYS A 371 20.42 35.57 3.20
N ASN A 372 21.16 36.47 2.55
CA ASN A 372 20.65 37.72 1.96
C ASN A 372 19.98 38.70 2.95
N SER A 373 20.36 38.70 4.24
CA SER A 373 19.83 39.62 5.24
C SER A 373 20.95 40.14 6.15
N PRO A 374 20.93 41.43 6.54
CA PRO A 374 21.87 41.97 7.52
C PRO A 374 21.54 41.53 8.96
N VAL A 375 20.37 40.94 9.19
CA VAL A 375 19.91 40.48 10.50
C VAL A 375 20.20 38.98 10.62
N SER A 376 20.88 38.57 11.68
CA SER A 376 21.09 37.15 11.98
C SER A 376 19.83 36.52 12.57
N HIS A 377 19.64 35.22 12.34
CA HIS A 377 18.65 34.44 13.07
C HIS A 377 18.95 34.46 14.58
N PRO A 378 17.92 34.46 15.45
CA PRO A 378 18.14 34.36 16.89
C PRO A 378 18.92 33.10 17.28
N ALA A 379 19.60 33.14 18.43
CA ALA A 379 20.36 32.00 18.92
C ALA A 379 19.47 30.74 19.05
N GLY A 380 19.97 29.61 18.54
CA GLY A 380 19.26 28.32 18.52
C GLY A 380 18.72 27.93 17.15
N TRP A 381 18.42 28.89 16.28
CA TRP A 381 17.95 28.58 14.92
C TRP A 381 19.11 28.24 14.00
N SER A 382 18.91 27.27 13.13
CA SER A 382 19.92 26.86 12.15
C SER A 382 19.64 27.34 10.72
N GLY A 383 18.52 28.03 10.51
CA GLY A 383 18.17 28.65 9.23
C GLY A 383 16.67 28.73 9.02
N ASP A 384 16.28 29.33 7.90
CA ASP A 384 14.91 29.30 7.41
C ASP A 384 14.53 27.87 6.98
N VAL A 385 13.26 27.51 7.15
CA VAL A 385 12.76 26.17 6.83
C VAL A 385 12.59 26.02 5.32
N ASN A 386 13.16 24.94 4.76
CA ASN A 386 12.99 24.53 3.38
C ASN A 386 12.71 23.02 3.28
N THR A 387 11.49 22.61 2.90
CA THR A 387 11.11 21.18 2.82
C THR A 387 11.62 20.47 1.57
N ASN A 388 12.34 21.17 0.68
CA ASN A 388 13.08 20.48 -0.39
C ASN A 388 14.27 19.69 0.16
N VAL A 389 14.89 20.20 1.23
CA VAL A 389 16.09 19.62 1.85
C VAL A 389 15.69 18.42 2.69
N GLN A 390 16.26 17.25 2.38
CA GLN A 390 16.01 16.03 3.15
C GLN A 390 17.27 15.15 3.16
N TRP A 391 17.42 14.36 4.21
CA TRP A 391 18.37 13.25 4.24
C TRP A 391 17.62 11.96 4.53
N CYS A 392 17.81 10.97 3.65
CA CYS A 392 17.10 9.71 3.71
C CYS A 392 18.07 8.56 3.95
N GLN A 393 17.70 7.64 4.83
CA GLN A 393 18.40 6.39 5.03
C GLN A 393 17.61 5.24 4.42
N VAL A 394 18.32 4.33 3.73
CA VAL A 394 17.77 3.08 3.21
C VAL A 394 18.28 1.94 4.07
N VAL A 395 17.38 1.16 4.63
CA VAL A 395 17.69 0.06 5.54
C VAL A 395 17.12 -1.26 5.04
N LYS A 396 17.79 -2.37 5.36
CA LYS A 396 17.19 -3.71 5.31
C LYS A 396 16.69 -4.12 6.68
N THR A 397 15.55 -4.77 6.72
CA THR A 397 14.96 -5.37 7.94
C THR A 397 14.14 -6.61 7.55
N LYS A 398 13.54 -7.27 8.54
CA LYS A 398 12.61 -8.36 8.35
C LYS A 398 11.49 -8.21 9.37
N LEU A 399 10.24 -8.20 8.88
CA LEU A 399 9.03 -8.19 9.69
C LEU A 399 8.28 -9.50 9.41
N GLY A 400 8.18 -10.36 10.42
CA GLY A 400 7.59 -11.69 10.29
C GLY A 400 8.25 -12.48 9.18
N ASP A 401 7.49 -12.81 8.13
CA ASP A 401 8.00 -13.55 6.97
C ASP A 401 8.47 -12.67 5.81
N ASN A 402 8.39 -11.34 5.95
CA ASN A 402 8.69 -10.39 4.89
C ASN A 402 10.03 -9.69 5.14
N ARG A 403 11.01 -9.93 4.26
CA ARG A 403 12.26 -9.16 4.19
C ARG A 403 12.01 -7.84 3.48
N LEU A 404 12.33 -6.74 4.13
CA LEU A 404 12.02 -5.41 3.65
C LEU A 404 13.30 -4.64 3.33
N VAL A 405 13.27 -3.90 2.23
CA VAL A 405 14.16 -2.77 2.00
C VAL A 405 13.30 -1.52 2.01
N ILE A 406 13.53 -0.64 3.00
CA ILE A 406 12.72 0.57 3.17
C ILE A 406 13.59 1.81 3.23
N GLY A 407 13.18 2.84 2.51
CA GLY A 407 13.73 4.19 2.60
C GLY A 407 12.91 5.05 3.57
N GLY A 408 13.56 5.94 4.30
CA GLY A 408 12.87 6.94 5.12
C GLY A 408 13.74 8.17 5.38
N GLU A 409 13.09 9.34 5.38
CA GLU A 409 13.67 10.58 5.89
C GLU A 409 14.05 10.43 7.37
N VAL A 410 15.18 11.02 7.74
CA VAL A 410 15.70 11.09 9.11
C VAL A 410 15.99 12.55 9.47
N ASP A 411 15.40 13.02 10.56
CA ASP A 411 15.46 14.43 10.95
C ASP A 411 16.86 14.86 11.40
N ALA A 412 17.56 14.00 12.15
CA ALA A 412 18.91 14.25 12.60
C ALA A 412 19.64 12.99 13.08
N VAL A 413 20.94 13.14 13.37
CA VAL A 413 21.75 12.15 14.06
C VAL A 413 22.40 12.74 15.31
N GLU A 414 22.65 11.91 16.32
CA GLU A 414 23.48 12.25 17.48
C GLU A 414 24.56 11.20 17.69
N ARG A 415 25.74 11.61 18.18
CA ARG A 415 26.79 10.65 18.55
C ARG A 415 26.58 10.22 20.00
N ASN A 416 26.36 8.93 20.21
CA ASN A 416 26.27 8.37 21.54
C ASN A 416 27.62 8.53 22.26
N PRO A 417 27.67 9.24 23.41
CA PRO A 417 28.93 9.52 24.10
C PRO A 417 29.56 8.27 24.73
N ALA A 418 28.77 7.24 25.03
CA ALA A 418 29.24 5.99 25.64
C ALA A 418 29.77 4.99 24.60
N THR A 419 29.12 4.88 23.44
CA THR A 419 29.48 3.89 22.41
C THR A 419 30.26 4.48 21.23
N GLY A 420 30.25 5.81 21.09
CA GLY A 420 30.79 6.53 19.93
C GLY A 420 29.99 6.35 18.64
N ARG A 421 28.93 5.54 18.65
CA ARG A 421 28.11 5.26 17.47
C ARG A 421 27.21 6.44 17.15
N GLU A 422 27.01 6.67 15.86
CA GLU A 422 26.00 7.60 15.37
C GLU A 422 24.62 6.93 15.51
N GLU A 423 23.70 7.62 16.15
CA GLU A 423 22.34 7.19 16.40
C GLU A 423 21.37 8.17 15.75
N LEU A 424 20.29 7.65 15.16
CA LEU A 424 19.30 8.49 14.49
C LEU A 424 18.33 9.08 15.52
N VAL A 425 17.89 10.30 15.27
CA VAL A 425 16.97 11.06 16.12
C VAL A 425 15.76 11.51 15.29
N GLU A 426 14.56 11.26 15.80
CA GLU A 426 13.31 11.79 15.26
C GLU A 426 12.84 12.99 16.13
N LEU A 427 12.40 14.06 15.49
CA LEU A 427 11.90 15.28 16.11
C LEU A 427 10.40 15.40 15.85
N LYS A 428 9.62 15.56 16.91
CA LYS A 428 8.17 15.70 16.82
C LYS A 428 7.71 16.91 17.62
N THR A 429 6.56 17.46 17.24
CA THR A 429 5.86 18.45 18.06
C THR A 429 4.50 17.96 18.50
N SER A 430 4.08 18.40 19.69
CA SER A 430 2.75 18.15 20.24
C SER A 430 2.23 19.35 21.01
N MET A 431 0.90 19.44 21.16
CA MET A 431 0.31 20.44 22.04
C MET A 431 0.65 20.10 23.49
N GLN A 432 1.01 21.10 24.29
CA GLN A 432 1.18 20.96 25.73
C GLN A 432 -0.14 20.48 26.34
N MET A 433 -0.02 19.45 27.15
CA MET A 433 -1.17 18.85 27.80
C MET A 433 -1.65 19.71 28.98
N THR A 434 -2.95 19.67 29.22
CA THR A 434 -3.54 20.39 30.35
C THR A 434 -3.02 19.83 31.67
N SER A 435 -2.63 20.70 32.62
CA SER A 435 -2.24 20.27 33.97
C SER A 435 -3.41 19.63 34.71
N ALA A 436 -3.18 18.46 35.31
CA ALA A 436 -4.16 17.75 36.13
C ALA A 436 -4.64 18.61 37.32
N GLN A 437 -3.79 19.48 37.87
CA GLN A 437 -4.19 20.41 38.94
C GLN A 437 -5.21 21.46 38.46
N ARG A 438 -5.17 21.83 37.17
CA ARG A 438 -6.06 22.84 36.60
C ARG A 438 -7.38 22.24 36.13
N ASN A 439 -7.33 21.11 35.44
CA ASN A 439 -8.51 20.40 34.95
C ASN A 439 -8.20 18.90 34.79
N PRO A 440 -8.53 18.05 35.78
CA PRO A 440 -8.22 16.63 35.76
C PRO A 440 -8.83 15.89 34.56
N GLY A 441 -10.10 16.16 34.24
CA GLY A 441 -10.80 15.49 33.14
C GLY A 441 -10.17 15.77 31.78
N LYS A 442 -9.84 17.05 31.51
CA LYS A 442 -9.15 17.42 30.28
C LYS A 442 -7.72 16.88 30.21
N ALA A 443 -7.00 16.88 31.33
CA ALA A 443 -5.66 16.31 31.41
C ALA A 443 -5.65 14.81 31.03
N ALA A 444 -6.62 14.04 31.54
CA ALA A 444 -6.79 12.64 31.20
C ALA A 444 -7.06 12.42 29.70
N MET A 445 -7.93 13.23 29.10
CA MET A 445 -8.21 13.17 27.65
C MET A 445 -6.98 13.55 26.79
N ASP A 446 -6.24 14.59 27.19
CA ASP A 446 -5.02 15.01 26.50
C ASP A 446 -3.94 13.91 26.58
N GLN A 447 -3.84 13.20 27.72
CA GLN A 447 -2.92 12.08 27.94
C GLN A 447 -3.26 10.90 27.04
N GLU A 448 -4.52 10.47 27.03
CA GLU A 448 -4.98 9.37 26.17
C GLU A 448 -4.72 9.68 24.69
N ARG A 449 -4.96 10.93 24.26
CA ARG A 449 -4.69 11.37 22.89
C ARG A 449 -3.20 11.30 22.55
N PHE A 450 -2.34 11.75 23.46
CA PHE A 450 -0.90 11.69 23.26
C PHE A 450 -0.39 10.24 23.21
N GLU A 451 -0.88 9.38 24.10
CA GLU A 451 -0.55 7.96 24.12
C GLU A 451 -0.97 7.23 22.85
N LYS A 452 -2.14 7.55 22.28
CA LYS A 452 -2.56 7.03 20.98
C LYS A 452 -1.66 7.52 19.84
N LYS A 453 -1.18 8.77 19.91
CA LYS A 453 -0.22 9.32 18.94
C LYS A 453 1.16 8.65 19.04
N LEU A 454 1.56 8.19 20.23
CA LEU A 454 2.83 7.47 20.44
C LEU A 454 2.94 6.19 19.60
N LEU A 455 1.83 5.56 19.19
CA LEU A 455 1.89 4.42 18.27
C LEU A 455 2.56 4.79 16.94
N LYS A 456 2.16 5.91 16.33
CA LYS A 456 2.76 6.38 15.07
C LYS A 456 4.21 6.77 15.27
N PHE A 457 4.52 7.46 16.37
CA PHE A 457 5.90 7.84 16.69
C PHE A 457 6.77 6.59 16.83
N PHE A 458 6.28 5.60 17.58
CA PHE A 458 6.94 4.31 17.73
C PHE A 458 7.16 3.62 16.38
N LEU A 459 6.11 3.42 15.56
CA LEU A 459 6.24 2.69 14.30
C LEU A 459 7.14 3.41 13.29
N GLN A 460 7.01 4.74 13.17
CA GLN A 460 7.88 5.55 12.30
C GLN A 460 9.34 5.31 12.68
N SER A 461 9.68 5.48 13.96
CA SER A 461 11.06 5.36 14.44
C SER A 461 11.57 3.92 14.47
N TYR A 462 10.76 2.97 14.94
CA TYR A 462 11.13 1.57 15.12
C TYR A 462 11.44 0.87 13.79
N LEU A 463 10.64 1.12 12.75
CA LEU A 463 10.83 0.51 11.43
C LEU A 463 12.13 0.95 10.75
N LEU A 464 12.60 2.17 11.04
CA LEU A 464 13.84 2.71 10.46
C LEU A 464 15.07 2.55 11.37
N GLY A 465 14.88 2.09 12.61
CA GLY A 465 15.98 1.87 13.57
C GLY A 465 16.38 3.14 14.33
N ILE A 466 15.49 4.13 14.42
CA ILE A 466 15.71 5.35 15.20
C ILE A 466 15.61 5.03 16.70
N SER A 467 16.66 5.33 17.46
CA SER A 467 16.74 5.01 18.90
C SER A 467 16.05 6.04 19.79
N LYS A 468 16.00 7.30 19.34
CA LYS A 468 15.53 8.44 20.14
C LYS A 468 14.49 9.27 19.40
N ILE A 469 13.43 9.62 20.11
CA ILE A 469 12.40 10.57 19.67
C ILE A 469 12.38 11.74 20.64
N VAL A 470 12.47 12.96 20.14
CA VAL A 470 12.37 14.18 20.95
C VAL A 470 11.07 14.87 20.62
N VAL A 471 10.19 15.03 21.61
CA VAL A 471 8.91 15.70 21.45
C VAL A 471 8.95 17.07 22.08
N GLY A 472 8.88 18.12 21.25
CA GLY A 472 8.66 19.49 21.69
C GLY A 472 7.18 19.72 22.00
N PHE A 473 6.86 20.09 23.24
CA PHE A 473 5.51 20.47 23.65
C PHE A 473 5.35 21.98 23.57
N ARG A 474 4.34 22.42 22.82
CA ARG A 474 4.07 23.84 22.58
C ARG A 474 2.67 24.25 22.99
N ASP A 475 2.47 25.52 23.28
CA ASP A 475 1.15 26.06 23.57
C ASP A 475 0.33 26.28 22.28
N TYR A 476 -0.87 26.86 22.43
CA TYR A 476 -1.76 27.10 21.30
C TYR A 476 -1.30 28.24 20.38
N HIS A 477 -0.41 29.11 20.87
CA HIS A 477 0.18 30.20 20.11
C HIS A 477 1.43 29.77 19.33
N GLY A 478 1.99 28.60 19.62
CA GLY A 478 3.18 28.09 18.94
C GLY A 478 4.47 28.26 19.74
N PHE A 479 4.40 28.71 21.00
CA PHE A 479 5.59 28.80 21.86
C PHE A 479 5.90 27.42 22.45
N LEU A 480 7.13 26.98 22.27
CA LEU A 480 7.66 25.78 22.91
C LEU A 480 7.72 26.01 24.42
N THR A 481 7.13 25.10 25.21
CA THR A 481 7.04 25.21 26.67
C THR A 481 7.92 24.19 27.38
N THR A 482 8.16 23.04 26.76
CA THR A 482 9.08 22.02 27.24
C THR A 482 9.40 21.05 26.10
N HIS A 483 10.36 20.15 26.32
CA HIS A 483 10.60 19.00 25.46
C HIS A 483 10.78 17.75 26.32
N GLN A 484 10.59 16.59 25.71
CA GLN A 484 10.83 15.30 26.34
C GLN A 484 11.47 14.34 25.34
N ASP A 485 12.48 13.62 25.83
CA ASP A 485 13.14 12.56 25.10
C ASP A 485 12.46 11.21 25.40
N PHE A 486 12.27 10.42 24.36
CA PHE A 486 11.72 9.07 24.42
C PHE A 486 12.69 8.11 23.76
N GLU A 487 13.09 7.06 24.48
CA GLU A 487 13.78 5.93 23.89
C GLU A 487 12.74 5.06 23.15
N THR A 488 12.89 4.90 21.84
CA THR A 488 11.89 4.26 20.96
C THR A 488 11.45 2.90 21.50
N LEU A 489 12.40 2.08 21.97
CA LEU A 489 12.13 0.73 22.49
C LEU A 489 11.40 0.72 23.85
N ARG A 490 11.37 1.84 24.57
CA ARG A 490 10.67 1.96 25.86
C ARG A 490 9.24 2.46 25.71
N ILE A 491 8.88 3.09 24.59
CA ILE A 491 7.54 3.64 24.34
C ILE A 491 6.44 2.60 24.58
N PRO A 492 6.52 1.35 24.07
CA PRO A 492 5.47 0.36 24.32
C PRO A 492 5.23 0.06 25.80
N ARG A 493 6.28 0.12 26.63
CA ARG A 493 6.15 -0.10 28.08
C ARG A 493 5.40 1.04 28.76
N MET A 494 5.34 2.23 28.18
CA MET A 494 4.66 3.39 28.80
C MET A 494 3.14 3.29 28.70
N VAL A 495 2.64 2.61 27.67
CA VAL A 495 1.20 2.51 27.35
C VAL A 495 0.60 1.14 27.67
N ARG A 496 1.39 0.23 28.24
CA ARG A 496 1.01 -1.15 28.51
C ARG A 496 0.13 -1.28 29.76
N ALA A 497 -0.76 -2.27 29.77
CA ALA A 497 -1.48 -2.69 30.98
C ALA A 497 -0.54 -2.96 32.17
N GLY A 498 -1.02 -2.68 33.38
CA GLY A 498 -0.28 -2.83 34.63
C GLY A 498 0.74 -1.72 34.90
N GLN A 499 0.81 -0.68 34.06
CA GLN A 499 1.72 0.45 34.25
C GLN A 499 0.97 1.66 34.83
N PRO A 500 1.65 2.51 35.63
CA PRO A 500 1.06 3.76 36.10
C PRO A 500 0.66 4.67 34.95
N ILE A 501 -0.49 5.32 35.05
CA ILE A 501 -0.92 6.36 34.12
C ILE A 501 -0.24 7.67 34.54
N ALA A 502 0.49 8.28 33.61
CA ALA A 502 1.26 9.49 33.89
C ALA A 502 0.35 10.62 34.39
N GLY A 503 0.72 11.22 35.52
CA GLY A 503 0.00 12.36 36.11
C GLY A 503 -1.35 12.03 36.76
N GLN A 504 -1.72 10.75 36.89
CA GLN A 504 -2.97 10.33 37.52
C GLN A 504 -2.73 9.56 38.82
N PHE A 505 -3.44 9.97 39.87
CA PHE A 505 -3.35 9.40 41.21
C PHE A 505 -4.77 9.17 41.76
N ASP A 506 -4.94 8.13 42.57
CA ASP A 506 -6.17 7.89 43.31
C ASP A 506 -6.35 8.90 44.45
N HIS A 507 -7.48 8.82 45.16
CA HIS A 507 -7.77 9.70 46.31
C HIS A 507 -6.78 9.55 47.47
N ALA A 508 -6.02 8.45 47.51
CA ALA A 508 -4.97 8.21 48.50
C ALA A 508 -3.57 8.66 48.01
N GLY A 509 -3.48 9.28 46.83
CA GLY A 509 -2.23 9.73 46.23
C GLY A 509 -1.37 8.63 45.60
N LYS A 510 -1.91 7.41 45.43
CA LYS A 510 -1.20 6.32 44.74
C LYS A 510 -1.39 6.44 43.22
N PRO A 511 -0.37 6.12 42.40
CA PRO A 511 -0.51 6.16 40.96
C PRO A 511 -1.63 5.25 40.47
N LEU A 512 -2.50 5.77 39.60
CA LEU A 512 -3.56 4.96 39.01
C LEU A 512 -2.94 3.96 38.01
N ILE A 513 -3.26 2.68 38.15
CA ILE A 513 -2.71 1.63 37.29
C ILE A 513 -3.64 1.41 36.10
N ARG A 514 -3.04 1.33 34.91
CA ARG A 514 -3.76 1.06 33.67
C ARG A 514 -4.23 -0.39 33.62
N GLU A 515 -5.53 -0.61 33.40
CA GLU A 515 -6.09 -1.95 33.25
C GLU A 515 -5.81 -2.58 31.88
N GLN A 516 -5.90 -1.79 30.80
CA GLN A 516 -5.72 -2.25 29.42
C GLN A 516 -4.67 -1.41 28.68
N SER A 517 -3.82 -2.05 27.87
CA SER A 517 -2.87 -1.36 27.01
C SER A 517 -3.60 -0.40 26.06
N VAL A 518 -3.03 0.78 25.78
CA VAL A 518 -3.62 1.71 24.79
C VAL A 518 -3.54 1.16 23.37
N TRP A 519 -2.43 0.48 23.10
CA TRP A 519 -2.13 -0.25 21.87
C TRP A 519 -1.00 -1.22 22.20
N GLU A 520 -0.83 -2.27 21.40
CA GLU A 520 0.22 -3.27 21.59
C GLU A 520 1.06 -3.43 20.31
N PRO A 521 2.41 -3.35 20.37
CA PRO A 521 3.26 -3.52 19.18
C PRO A 521 3.00 -4.82 18.44
N LYS A 522 2.71 -5.90 19.18
CA LYS A 522 2.44 -7.23 18.60
C LYS A 522 1.25 -7.22 17.65
N ASP A 523 0.25 -6.38 17.92
CA ASP A 523 -0.95 -6.31 17.10
C ASP A 523 -0.69 -5.54 15.81
N ALA A 524 -0.09 -4.35 15.93
CA ALA A 524 0.26 -3.52 14.80
C ALA A 524 1.27 -4.20 13.86
N LEU A 525 2.35 -4.77 14.42
CA LEU A 525 3.38 -5.46 13.65
C LEU A 525 2.87 -6.79 13.09
N GLY A 526 2.13 -7.57 13.90
CA GLY A 526 1.56 -8.85 13.48
C GLY A 526 0.58 -8.69 12.33
N PHE A 527 -0.28 -7.66 12.40
CA PHE A 527 -1.21 -7.40 11.31
C PHE A 527 -0.52 -6.81 10.08
N GLY A 528 0.49 -5.95 10.27
CA GLY A 528 1.30 -5.46 9.16
C GLY A 528 2.00 -6.58 8.38
N ASP A 529 2.55 -7.58 9.08
CA ASP A 529 3.12 -8.78 8.45
C ASP A 529 2.08 -9.59 7.66
N GLN A 530 0.88 -9.77 8.22
CA GLN A 530 -0.22 -10.46 7.53
C GLN A 530 -0.64 -9.73 6.26
N ILE A 531 -0.78 -8.40 6.32
CA ILE A 531 -1.13 -7.56 5.17
C ILE A 531 -0.07 -7.68 4.07
N LEU A 532 1.21 -7.52 4.39
CA LEU A 532 2.30 -7.63 3.41
C LEU A 532 2.34 -9.02 2.77
N SER A 533 2.22 -10.06 3.60
CA SER A 533 2.17 -11.45 3.13
C SER A 533 0.99 -11.71 2.20
N PHE A 534 -0.18 -11.17 2.54
CA PHE A 534 -1.39 -11.30 1.73
C PHE A 534 -1.23 -10.62 0.38
N ILE A 535 -0.79 -9.35 0.33
CA ILE A 535 -0.57 -8.62 -0.92
C ILE A 535 0.43 -9.37 -1.81
N ARG A 536 1.57 -9.78 -1.24
CA ARG A 536 2.63 -10.47 -1.98
C ARG A 536 2.15 -11.81 -2.54
N LYS A 537 1.49 -12.65 -1.74
CA LYS A 537 0.97 -13.95 -2.18
C LYS A 537 -0.09 -13.80 -3.26
N THR A 538 -1.02 -12.86 -3.08
CA THR A 538 -2.08 -12.59 -4.05
C THR A 538 -1.48 -12.15 -5.38
N ILE A 539 -0.65 -11.11 -5.41
CA ILE A 539 -0.04 -10.60 -6.65
C ILE A 539 0.86 -11.65 -7.33
N SER A 540 1.67 -12.39 -6.55
CA SER A 540 2.54 -13.44 -7.11
C SER A 540 1.71 -14.54 -7.80
N SER A 541 0.54 -14.88 -7.28
CA SER A 541 -0.35 -15.88 -7.88
C SER A 541 -0.93 -15.43 -9.22
N TYR A 542 -1.21 -14.13 -9.39
CA TYR A 542 -1.62 -13.55 -10.67
C TYR A 542 -0.48 -13.60 -11.69
N SER A 543 0.72 -13.16 -11.31
CA SER A 543 1.89 -13.17 -12.21
C SER A 543 2.25 -14.59 -12.68
N ALA A 544 2.16 -15.59 -11.80
CA ALA A 544 2.42 -16.99 -12.16
C ALA A 544 1.37 -17.55 -13.14
N ALA A 545 0.10 -17.13 -13.01
CA ALA A 545 -0.97 -17.55 -13.90
C ALA A 545 -0.81 -16.98 -15.33
N GLU A 546 -0.33 -15.75 -15.47
CA GLU A 546 -0.03 -15.13 -16.77
C GLU A 546 1.14 -15.82 -17.47
N THR A 547 2.25 -16.10 -16.76
CA THR A 547 3.41 -16.80 -17.35
C THR A 547 3.07 -18.22 -17.80
N ALA A 548 2.17 -18.91 -17.09
CA ALA A 548 1.67 -20.23 -17.50
C ALA A 548 0.74 -20.19 -18.72
N ALA A 549 0.14 -19.03 -19.04
CA ALA A 549 -0.71 -18.84 -20.19
C ALA A 549 0.08 -18.54 -21.49
N GLU A 550 1.25 -17.90 -21.38
CA GLU A 550 2.12 -17.52 -22.51
C GLU A 550 3.05 -18.65 -23.01
N GLY A 551 2.90 -19.89 -22.52
CA GLY A 551 3.71 -21.06 -22.89
C GLY A 551 3.61 -21.55 -24.35
N GLY A 552 3.15 -20.71 -25.28
CA GLY A 552 3.07 -20.98 -26.72
C GLY A 552 3.67 -19.84 -27.54
N VAL A 553 4.96 -19.97 -27.85
CA VAL A 553 5.72 -19.27 -28.92
C VAL A 553 5.67 -17.73 -28.92
N GLY A 554 6.76 -17.10 -28.45
CA GLY A 554 7.11 -15.74 -28.85
C GLY A 554 8.08 -15.03 -27.91
N HIS A 555 9.11 -14.37 -28.47
CA HIS A 555 9.94 -13.39 -27.78
C HIS A 555 9.11 -12.14 -27.38
N GLY A 556 8.20 -12.27 -26.43
CA GLY A 556 7.41 -11.17 -25.87
C GLY A 556 8.13 -10.51 -24.69
N LYS A 557 8.11 -9.18 -24.60
CA LYS A 557 8.58 -8.43 -23.42
C LYS A 557 7.83 -8.93 -22.19
N VAL A 558 8.54 -9.30 -21.12
CA VAL A 558 7.94 -9.65 -19.82
C VAL A 558 7.01 -8.50 -19.39
N GLN A 559 5.71 -8.77 -19.27
CA GLN A 559 4.77 -7.78 -18.75
C GLN A 559 4.89 -7.73 -17.22
N HIS A 560 4.99 -6.51 -16.69
CA HIS A 560 4.97 -6.24 -15.26
C HIS A 560 3.63 -5.57 -14.90
N PRO A 561 2.57 -6.36 -14.65
CA PRO A 561 1.26 -5.80 -14.32
C PRO A 561 1.32 -4.98 -13.03
N VAL A 562 0.59 -3.86 -13.03
CA VAL A 562 0.41 -3.00 -11.85
C VAL A 562 -0.94 -3.29 -11.22
N PHE A 563 -0.96 -3.43 -9.90
CA PHE A 563 -2.15 -3.65 -9.11
C PHE A 563 -2.42 -2.44 -8.23
N ARG A 564 -3.70 -2.14 -8.02
CA ARG A 564 -4.19 -1.21 -7.02
C ARG A 564 -4.57 -2.00 -5.76
N VAL A 565 -3.96 -1.63 -4.64
CA VAL A 565 -4.24 -2.18 -3.31
C VAL A 565 -4.91 -1.11 -2.46
N THR A 566 -6.09 -1.40 -1.91
CA THR A 566 -6.85 -0.42 -1.12
C THR A 566 -7.42 -1.01 0.16
N PHE A 567 -7.51 -0.19 1.20
CA PHE A 567 -8.47 -0.35 2.29
C PHE A 567 -8.97 1.02 2.74
N GLN A 568 -10.22 1.10 3.18
CA GLN A 568 -10.83 2.31 3.74
C GLN A 568 -10.81 2.28 5.27
N SER A 569 -10.76 3.44 5.92
CA SER A 569 -10.93 3.51 7.39
C SER A 569 -12.41 3.74 7.72
N PRO A 570 -13.04 2.97 8.62
CA PRO A 570 -12.44 1.90 9.42
C PRO A 570 -12.08 0.66 8.60
N PHE A 571 -11.03 -0.05 8.98
CA PHE A 571 -10.54 -1.22 8.24
C PHE A 571 -11.57 -2.34 8.24
N GLU A 572 -12.08 -2.65 7.04
CA GLU A 572 -12.97 -3.80 6.82
C GLU A 572 -12.21 -4.94 6.14
N GLN A 573 -11.64 -4.64 4.96
CA GLN A 573 -10.91 -5.59 4.14
C GLN A 573 -9.87 -4.92 3.24
N ILE A 574 -8.90 -5.70 2.76
CA ILE A 574 -8.04 -5.31 1.63
C ILE A 574 -8.69 -5.72 0.32
N GLU A 575 -8.70 -4.79 -0.62
CA GLU A 575 -9.07 -4.99 -2.01
C GLU A 575 -7.84 -4.90 -2.91
N ILE A 576 -7.70 -5.83 -3.85
CA ILE A 576 -6.63 -5.87 -4.84
C ILE A 576 -7.25 -6.03 -6.21
N ARG A 577 -6.92 -5.13 -7.14
CA ARG A 577 -7.33 -5.22 -8.55
C ARG A 577 -6.16 -4.90 -9.47
N GLN A 578 -6.09 -5.57 -10.62
CA GLN A 578 -5.15 -5.21 -11.68
C GLN A 578 -5.62 -3.92 -12.35
N LEU A 579 -4.67 -3.05 -12.72
CA LEU A 579 -4.93 -1.86 -13.51
C LEU A 579 -4.94 -2.21 -15.00
N SER A 580 -5.80 -1.55 -15.77
CA SER A 580 -5.75 -1.57 -17.23
C SER A 580 -4.52 -0.81 -17.75
N GLU A 581 -4.10 -1.09 -19.00
CA GLU A 581 -2.98 -0.37 -19.63
C GLU A 581 -3.20 1.15 -19.64
N GLN A 582 -4.44 1.60 -19.85
CA GLN A 582 -4.81 3.00 -19.80
C GLN A 582 -4.63 3.59 -18.40
N GLU A 583 -5.09 2.89 -17.35
CA GLU A 583 -4.88 3.33 -15.97
C GLU A 583 -3.40 3.36 -15.60
N VAL A 584 -2.60 2.38 -16.05
CA VAL A 584 -1.14 2.40 -15.84
C VAL A 584 -0.52 3.64 -16.47
N LEU A 585 -0.85 3.94 -17.73
CA LEU A 585 -0.33 5.11 -18.41
C LEU A 585 -0.74 6.42 -17.72
N GLU A 586 -2.02 6.56 -17.37
CA GLU A 586 -2.58 7.79 -16.80
C GLU A 586 -2.19 8.00 -15.33
N GLU A 587 -2.22 6.95 -14.51
CA GLU A 587 -2.12 7.03 -13.04
C GLU A 587 -0.77 6.58 -12.46
N ALA A 588 -0.06 5.67 -13.12
CA ALA A 588 1.24 5.16 -12.64
C ALA A 588 2.43 5.74 -13.43
N GLN A 589 2.18 6.26 -14.64
CA GLN A 589 3.17 6.90 -15.52
C GLN A 589 2.87 8.38 -15.78
N ASP A 590 1.93 8.96 -15.04
CA ASP A 590 1.55 10.38 -15.08
C ASP A 590 1.16 10.91 -16.47
N GLY A 591 0.55 10.07 -17.30
CA GLY A 591 0.24 10.37 -18.70
C GLY A 591 1.50 10.47 -19.57
N GLY A 592 2.57 9.74 -19.22
CA GLY A 592 3.87 9.76 -19.92
C GLY A 592 4.75 10.97 -19.60
N ARG A 593 4.38 11.79 -18.61
CA ARG A 593 5.11 13.03 -18.27
C ARG A 593 6.32 12.80 -17.37
N SER A 594 6.35 11.69 -16.63
CA SER A 594 7.39 11.39 -15.64
C SER A 594 8.55 10.55 -16.19
N GLY A 595 8.78 10.63 -17.50
CA GLY A 595 9.86 9.95 -18.22
C GLY A 595 9.52 8.52 -18.63
N GLU A 596 10.53 7.79 -19.10
CA GLU A 596 10.37 6.37 -19.48
C GLU A 596 10.23 5.50 -18.23
N ARG A 597 9.14 4.70 -18.19
CA ARG A 597 8.78 3.86 -17.04
C ARG A 597 8.28 2.49 -17.47
N VAL A 598 8.46 1.51 -16.57
CA VAL A 598 7.79 0.20 -16.60
C VAL A 598 6.90 0.10 -15.36
N GLY A 599 5.58 0.08 -15.57
CA GLY A 599 4.63 0.37 -14.49
C GLY A 599 4.95 1.74 -13.91
N PHE A 600 5.17 1.84 -12.61
CA PHE A 600 5.59 3.07 -11.93
C PHE A 600 7.10 3.19 -11.70
N LEU A 601 7.91 2.17 -12.02
CA LEU A 601 9.36 2.23 -11.82
C LEU A 601 10.07 2.90 -13.01
N PRO A 602 11.19 3.63 -12.78
CA PRO A 602 12.02 4.13 -13.87
C PRO A 602 12.53 3.01 -14.78
N GLN A 603 12.50 3.24 -16.10
CA GLN A 603 13.01 2.28 -17.09
C GLN A 603 14.47 1.91 -16.83
N SER A 604 15.31 2.87 -16.44
CA SER A 604 16.72 2.64 -16.11
C SER A 604 16.91 1.64 -14.96
N PHE A 605 16.07 1.73 -13.93
CA PHE A 605 16.11 0.80 -12.80
C PHE A 605 15.58 -0.58 -13.19
N HIS A 606 14.51 -0.62 -13.98
CA HIS A 606 14.00 -1.87 -14.54
C HIS A 606 15.08 -2.59 -15.36
N ASP A 607 15.73 -1.88 -16.28
CA ASP A 607 16.77 -2.46 -17.15
C ASP A 607 18.00 -2.91 -16.36
N PHE A 608 18.37 -2.14 -15.34
CA PHE A 608 19.37 -2.57 -14.36
C PHE A 608 18.97 -3.91 -13.71
N VAL A 609 17.76 -4.04 -13.18
CA VAL A 609 17.31 -5.29 -12.55
C VAL A 609 17.27 -6.45 -13.56
N GLN A 610 16.79 -6.22 -14.79
CA GLN A 610 16.73 -7.24 -15.84
C GLN A 610 18.11 -7.69 -16.32
N SER A 611 19.06 -6.76 -16.52
CA SER A 611 20.44 -7.11 -16.92
C SER A 611 21.16 -7.96 -15.87
N ARG A 612 20.72 -7.87 -14.62
CA ARG A 612 21.24 -8.63 -13.49
C ARG A 612 20.43 -9.89 -13.23
N ALA A 613 19.19 -10.01 -13.73
CA ALA A 613 18.37 -11.20 -13.57
C ALA A 613 19.15 -12.44 -14.03
N ARG A 614 19.02 -13.55 -13.30
CA ARG A 614 19.75 -14.77 -13.63
C ARG A 614 19.38 -15.18 -15.06
N THR A 615 20.36 -15.46 -15.91
CA THR A 615 20.11 -16.29 -17.08
C THR A 615 19.54 -17.61 -16.55
N THR A 616 18.31 -17.94 -16.92
CA THR A 616 17.63 -19.18 -16.54
C THR A 616 18.37 -20.35 -17.18
N THR A 617 19.54 -20.70 -16.67
CA THR A 617 20.19 -21.97 -16.94
C THR A 617 19.51 -22.97 -16.02
N GLN A 618 18.51 -23.66 -16.58
CA GLN A 618 17.94 -24.86 -15.97
C GLN A 618 19.09 -25.85 -15.67
N PRO A 619 19.17 -26.43 -14.47
CA PRO A 619 20.05 -27.58 -14.23
C PRO A 619 19.63 -28.81 -15.01
#